data_AF-A0A927T400-F1
#
_entry.id   AF-A0A927T400-F1
#
_cell.length_a   1.000
_cell.length_b   1.000
_cell.length_c   1.000
_cell.angle_alpha   90.00
_cell.angle_beta   90.00
_cell.angle_gamma   90.00
#
_symmetry.space_group_name_H-M   'P 1'
#
loop_
_entity.id
_entity.type
_entity.pdbx_description
1 polymer ?
#
loop_
_entity_poly.entity_id
_entity_poly.type
_entity_poly.pdbx_seq_one_letter_code
_entity_poly.pdbx_strand_id
1 'polypeptide(L)'
;MKVGRLIGTYPIKVVLAGGIIGFIITTISFKNVKAKITKKDMNCSLKIQIDGNEKFINAIIDTGNFLKEPITKNPVIVVEKDALKDLIPDYIINNSEKIIKGENIEIQEYASRIRIIPFSSLGKQNGILLGIKGDLLIVNLEEKDIYIKNFIIGIYDGVLSKTGKYQALIGLEILEEQGGEINEHSEFIKV
;
A
#
# COMPACT_ATOMS: atom_id res chain seq x y z
N MET A 1 -2.81 19.90 67.94
CA MET A 1 -2.69 19.56 66.50
C MET A 1 -3.91 18.74 66.08
N LYS A 2 -4.83 19.30 65.28
CA LYS A 2 -5.94 18.51 64.73
C LYS A 2 -5.38 17.68 63.57
N VAL A 3 -5.24 16.37 63.78
CA VAL A 3 -4.93 15.42 62.71
C VAL A 3 -6.13 15.44 61.75
N GLY A 4 -5.96 16.11 60.61
CA GLY A 4 -6.98 16.30 59.58
C GLY A 4 -7.36 14.97 58.95
N ARG A 5 -8.25 14.24 59.61
CA ARG A 5 -8.79 12.96 59.14
C ARG A 5 -9.82 13.30 58.05
N LEU A 6 -9.51 12.96 56.79
CA LEU A 6 -10.44 12.99 55.67
C LEU A 6 -11.56 11.95 55.90
N ILE A 7 -12.45 12.18 56.86
CA ILE A 7 -13.61 11.33 57.11
C ILE A 7 -14.78 11.94 56.36
N GLY A 8 -15.15 11.35 55.22
CA GLY A 8 -16.31 11.73 54.45
C GLY A 8 -16.29 11.17 53.04
N THR A 9 -17.41 11.28 52.31
CA THR A 9 -17.52 10.88 50.90
C THR A 9 -16.72 11.79 49.95
N TYR A 10 -16.12 12.86 50.47
CA TYR A 10 -15.36 13.86 49.71
C TYR A 10 -14.15 13.29 48.95
N PRO A 11 -13.21 12.54 49.57
CA PRO A 11 -12.15 11.86 48.84
C PRO A 11 -12.66 10.95 47.71
N ILE A 12 -13.76 10.23 47.92
CA ILE A 12 -14.36 9.35 46.90
C ILE A 12 -14.88 10.19 45.71
N LYS A 13 -15.53 11.33 45.97
CA LYS A 13 -16.00 12.25 44.92
C LYS A 13 -14.84 12.84 44.10
N VAL A 14 -13.73 13.18 44.76
CA VAL A 14 -12.53 13.73 44.09
C VAL A 14 -11.88 12.67 43.18
N VAL A 15 -11.76 11.42 43.65
CA VAL A 15 -11.22 10.31 42.84
C VAL A 15 -12.11 10.03 41.63
N LEU A 16 -13.44 10.00 41.80
CA LEU A 16 -14.38 9.81 40.69
C LEU A 16 -14.30 10.95 39.66
N ALA A 17 -14.25 12.20 40.11
CA ALA A 17 -14.11 13.34 39.20
C ALA A 17 -12.80 13.30 38.41
N GLY A 18 -11.68 12.97 39.08
CA GLY A 18 -10.38 12.78 38.42
C GLY A 18 -10.38 11.65 37.39
N GLY A 19 -11.01 10.52 37.72
CA GLY A 19 -11.15 9.38 36.80
C GLY A 19 -11.96 9.73 35.55
N ILE A 20 -13.06 10.47 35.70
CA ILE A 20 -13.87 10.94 34.55
C ILE A 20 -13.06 11.89 33.67
N ILE A 21 -12.36 12.85 34.26
CA ILE A 21 -11.53 13.81 33.52
C ILE A 21 -10.40 13.08 32.78
N GLY A 22 -9.70 12.18 33.46
CA GLY A 22 -8.64 11.35 32.86
C GLY A 22 -9.16 10.51 31.70
N PHE A 23 -10.32 9.86 31.86
CA PHE A 23 -10.95 9.06 30.81
C PHE A 23 -11.31 9.92 29.59
N ILE A 24 -11.90 11.11 29.80
CA ILE A 24 -12.23 12.06 28.72
C ILE A 24 -10.95 12.46 27.97
N ILE A 25 -9.89 12.85 28.68
CA ILE A 25 -8.60 13.24 28.08
C ILE A 25 -8.03 12.08 27.27
N THR A 26 -7.96 10.86 27.83
CA THR A 26 -7.45 9.70 27.10
C THR A 26 -8.27 9.39 25.85
N THR A 27 -9.59 9.47 25.92
CA THR A 27 -10.50 9.22 24.79
C THR A 27 -10.30 10.25 23.68
N ILE A 28 -10.14 11.53 24.03
CA ILE A 28 -9.87 12.61 23.07
C ILE A 28 -8.48 12.40 22.41
N SER A 29 -7.46 12.10 23.21
CA SER A 29 -6.10 11.83 22.70
C SER A 29 -6.06 10.63 21.74
N PHE A 30 -6.68 9.50 22.10
CA PHE A 30 -6.78 8.34 21.21
C PHE A 30 -7.54 8.65 19.92
N LYS A 31 -8.60 9.46 20.00
CA LYS A 31 -9.37 9.89 18.83
C LYS A 31 -8.53 10.77 17.90
N ASN A 32 -7.72 11.68 18.44
CA ASN A 32 -6.85 12.56 17.65
C ASN A 32 -5.70 11.80 16.99
N VAL A 33 -5.08 10.85 17.70
CA VAL A 33 -4.03 9.98 17.14
C VAL A 33 -4.58 9.12 16.00
N LYS A 34 -5.73 8.47 16.20
CA LYS A 34 -6.40 7.70 15.13
C LYS A 34 -6.84 8.60 13.98
N ALA A 35 -7.39 9.79 14.25
CA ALA A 35 -7.87 10.69 13.21
C ALA A 35 -6.75 11.20 12.30
N LYS A 36 -5.55 11.42 12.85
CA LYS A 36 -4.38 11.82 12.07
C LYS A 36 -3.90 10.68 11.15
N ILE A 37 -3.85 9.44 11.68
CA ILE A 37 -3.32 8.24 11.01
C ILE A 37 -4.23 7.68 9.90
N THR A 38 -5.55 7.94 9.89
CA THR A 38 -6.50 7.04 9.17
C THR A 38 -7.04 7.55 7.82
N LYS A 39 -6.92 8.83 7.43
CA LYS A 39 -7.65 9.34 6.25
C LYS A 39 -6.87 10.14 5.20
N LYS A 40 -5.79 10.81 5.58
CA LYS A 40 -4.94 11.56 4.64
C LYS A 40 -3.72 10.71 4.24
N ASP A 41 -3.25 9.90 5.18
CA ASP A 41 -2.03 9.10 5.08
C ASP A 41 -2.17 7.83 4.21
N MET A 42 -3.38 7.47 3.78
CA MET A 42 -3.61 6.25 3.00
C MET A 42 -3.54 6.45 1.49
N ASN A 43 -3.54 7.68 0.98
CA ASN A 43 -3.34 7.91 -0.46
C ASN A 43 -1.87 8.23 -0.73
N CYS A 44 -1.32 7.70 -1.81
CA CYS A 44 0.05 8.00 -2.23
C CYS A 44 0.13 8.11 -3.76
N SER A 45 1.22 8.69 -4.24
CA SER A 45 1.53 8.71 -5.67
C SER A 45 2.66 7.72 -5.96
N LEU A 46 2.43 6.83 -6.91
CA LEU A 46 3.40 5.85 -7.37
C LEU A 46 4.03 6.36 -8.65
N LYS A 47 5.36 6.44 -8.70
CA LYS A 47 6.10 6.53 -9.96
C LYS A 47 6.63 5.15 -10.31
N ILE A 48 6.12 4.57 -11.38
CA ILE A 48 6.45 3.23 -11.85
C ILE A 48 7.34 3.35 -13.07
N GLN A 49 8.47 2.64 -13.10
CA GLN A 49 9.38 2.59 -14.24
C GLN A 49 9.51 1.18 -14.81
N ILE A 50 9.41 1.09 -16.14
CA ILE A 50 9.56 -0.16 -16.92
C ILE A 50 10.21 0.19 -18.26
N ASP A 51 11.31 -0.49 -18.61
CA ASP A 51 12.02 -0.34 -19.89
C ASP A 51 12.36 1.14 -20.23
N GLY A 52 12.70 1.93 -19.22
CA GLY A 52 13.01 3.35 -19.36
C GLY A 52 11.80 4.29 -19.48
N ASN A 53 10.59 3.75 -19.63
CA ASN A 53 9.35 4.51 -19.54
C ASN A 53 8.94 4.71 -18.09
N GLU A 54 8.22 5.80 -17.81
CA GLU A 54 7.72 6.08 -16.47
C GLU A 54 6.30 6.62 -16.47
N LYS A 55 5.56 6.29 -15.41
CA LYS A 55 4.20 6.80 -15.22
C LYS A 55 3.88 7.05 -13.76
N PHE A 56 3.17 8.13 -13.50
CA PHE A 56 2.62 8.46 -12.18
C PHE A 56 1.20 7.93 -12.06
N ILE A 57 0.92 7.20 -10.97
CA ILE A 57 -0.39 6.60 -10.70
C ILE A 57 -0.76 6.87 -9.24
N ASN A 58 -1.95 7.41 -9.02
CA ASN A 58 -2.48 7.57 -7.67
C ASN A 58 -2.89 6.21 -7.10
N ALA A 59 -2.46 5.92 -5.88
CA ALA A 59 -2.72 4.66 -5.20
C ALA A 59 -3.33 4.88 -3.81
N ILE A 60 -3.93 3.81 -3.29
CA ILE A 60 -4.30 3.71 -1.89
C ILE A 60 -3.48 2.61 -1.22
N ILE A 61 -3.01 2.89 -0.01
CA ILE A 61 -2.39 1.93 0.89
C ILE A 61 -3.49 1.01 1.39
N ASP A 62 -3.41 -0.26 1.02
CA ASP A 62 -4.37 -1.29 1.36
C ASP A 62 -3.74 -2.28 2.34
N THR A 63 -4.17 -2.23 3.60
CA THR A 63 -3.73 -3.17 4.64
C THR A 63 -4.18 -4.60 4.38
N GLY A 64 -5.13 -4.83 3.47
CA GLY A 64 -5.59 -6.16 3.06
C GLY A 64 -4.84 -6.74 1.87
N ASN A 65 -3.96 -5.99 1.21
CA ASN A 65 -3.18 -6.47 0.09
C ASN A 65 -1.87 -7.11 0.56
N PHE A 66 -1.85 -8.44 0.60
CA PHE A 66 -0.68 -9.28 0.94
C PHE A 66 -0.18 -10.10 -0.26
N LEU A 67 -0.46 -9.64 -1.48
CA LEU A 67 -0.11 -10.38 -2.68
C LEU A 67 1.40 -10.43 -2.86
N LYS A 68 1.91 -11.66 -3.05
CA LYS A 68 3.32 -11.93 -3.33
C LYS A 68 3.44 -12.79 -4.57
N GLU A 69 4.51 -12.56 -5.33
CA GLU A 69 4.89 -13.42 -6.44
C GLU A 69 5.22 -14.83 -5.91
N PRO A 70 4.63 -15.90 -6.45
CA PRO A 70 4.78 -17.25 -5.89
C PRO A 70 6.22 -17.74 -5.70
N ILE A 71 7.13 -17.38 -6.60
CA ILE A 71 8.50 -17.89 -6.65
C ILE A 71 9.45 -17.02 -5.81
N THR A 72 9.64 -15.75 -6.19
CA THR A 72 10.60 -14.85 -5.55
C THR A 72 10.05 -14.17 -4.29
N LYS A 73 8.73 -14.28 -4.04
CA LYS A 73 8.02 -13.58 -2.96
C LYS A 73 8.06 -12.07 -3.05
N ASN A 74 8.40 -11.52 -4.23
CA ASN A 74 8.36 -10.08 -4.46
C ASN A 74 6.94 -9.55 -4.21
N PRO A 75 6.81 -8.38 -3.60
CA PRO A 75 5.51 -7.78 -3.36
C PRO A 75 4.80 -7.44 -4.66
N VAL A 76 3.46 -7.51 -4.65
CA VAL A 76 2.62 -7.19 -5.79
C VAL A 76 1.79 -5.93 -5.50
N ILE A 77 2.01 -4.89 -6.30
CA ILE A 77 1.06 -3.77 -6.37
C ILE A 77 -0.02 -4.12 -7.39
N VAL A 78 -1.28 -3.84 -7.07
CA VAL A 78 -2.40 -4.09 -7.99
C VAL A 78 -2.69 -2.79 -8.71
N VAL A 79 -2.72 -2.79 -10.03
CA VAL A 79 -2.94 -1.57 -10.83
C VAL A 79 -4.02 -1.82 -11.87
N GLU A 80 -4.95 -0.87 -12.00
CA GLU A 80 -5.96 -0.91 -13.05
C GLU A 80 -5.31 -0.99 -14.43
N LYS A 81 -5.83 -1.89 -15.26
CA LYS A 81 -5.38 -2.14 -16.63
C LYS A 81 -5.25 -0.84 -17.45
N ASP A 82 -6.24 0.04 -17.37
CA ASP A 82 -6.25 1.29 -18.12
C ASP A 82 -5.17 2.28 -17.67
N ALA A 83 -4.81 2.25 -16.38
CA ALA A 83 -3.74 3.10 -15.86
C ALA A 83 -2.35 2.68 -16.36
N LEU A 84 -2.20 1.44 -16.85
CA LEU A 84 -0.94 0.90 -17.37
C LEU A 84 -0.72 1.14 -18.88
N LYS A 85 -1.71 1.69 -19.59
CA LYS A 85 -1.54 2.14 -20.98
C LYS A 85 -0.34 3.10 -21.09
N ASP A 86 0.37 3.05 -22.20
CA ASP A 86 1.59 3.83 -22.46
C ASP A 86 2.82 3.46 -21.59
N LEU A 87 2.65 2.68 -20.52
CA LEU A 87 3.75 2.16 -19.70
C LEU A 87 4.10 0.72 -20.06
N ILE A 88 3.08 -0.10 -20.35
CA ILE A 88 3.22 -1.50 -20.76
C ILE A 88 2.66 -1.63 -22.18
N PRO A 89 3.32 -2.41 -23.07
CA PRO A 89 2.84 -2.58 -24.42
C PRO A 89 1.40 -3.07 -24.52
N ASP A 90 0.64 -2.46 -25.44
CA ASP A 90 -0.77 -2.73 -25.66
C ASP A 90 -1.07 -4.21 -25.96
N TYR A 91 -0.15 -4.91 -26.63
CA TYR A 91 -0.34 -6.34 -26.93
C TYR A 91 -0.38 -7.21 -25.66
N ILE A 92 0.24 -6.77 -24.56
CA ILE A 92 0.17 -7.44 -23.26
C ILE A 92 -1.09 -7.04 -22.52
N ILE A 93 -1.32 -5.73 -22.41
CA ILE A 93 -2.46 -5.16 -21.69
C ILE A 93 -3.77 -5.72 -22.27
N ASN A 94 -3.95 -5.64 -23.59
CA ASN A 94 -5.20 -6.04 -24.25
C ASN A 94 -5.41 -7.56 -24.28
N ASN A 95 -4.37 -8.36 -24.04
CA ASN A 95 -4.46 -9.82 -24.07
C ASN A 95 -4.14 -10.49 -22.72
N SER A 96 -4.22 -9.75 -21.61
CA SER A 96 -3.85 -10.26 -20.28
C SER A 96 -4.55 -11.58 -19.91
N GLU A 97 -5.86 -11.70 -20.17
CA GLU A 97 -6.64 -12.92 -19.90
C GLU A 97 -6.19 -14.11 -20.76
N LYS A 98 -5.90 -13.87 -22.04
CA LYS A 98 -5.43 -14.91 -22.97
C LYS A 98 -4.04 -15.42 -22.57
N ILE A 99 -3.15 -14.51 -22.15
CA ILE A 99 -1.83 -14.86 -21.62
C ILE A 99 -1.97 -15.74 -20.37
N ILE A 100 -2.86 -15.39 -19.44
CA ILE A 100 -3.14 -16.20 -18.25
C ILE A 100 -3.63 -17.62 -18.63
N LYS A 101 -4.43 -17.74 -19.70
CA LYS A 101 -4.94 -19.03 -20.20
C LYS A 101 -3.91 -19.83 -21.00
N GLY A 102 -2.71 -19.28 -21.25
CA GLY A 102 -1.68 -19.95 -22.03
C GLY A 102 -1.96 -19.98 -23.53
N GLU A 103 -2.75 -19.04 -24.04
CA GLU A 103 -2.94 -18.89 -25.49
C GLU A 103 -1.65 -18.41 -26.15
N ASN A 104 -1.41 -18.81 -27.41
CA ASN A 104 -0.23 -18.42 -28.18
C ASN A 104 -0.26 -16.93 -28.50
N ILE A 105 0.38 -16.14 -27.65
CA ILE A 105 0.58 -14.70 -27.83
C ILE A 105 2.06 -14.43 -27.88
N GLU A 106 2.46 -13.65 -28.88
CA GLU A 106 3.85 -13.24 -29.03
C GLU A 106 4.19 -12.23 -27.93
N ILE A 107 4.79 -12.74 -26.85
CA ILE A 107 5.17 -11.96 -25.67
C ILE A 107 6.64 -11.50 -25.68
N GLN A 108 7.37 -11.84 -26.76
CA GLN A 108 8.69 -11.32 -27.16
C GLN A 108 9.60 -11.00 -25.97
N GLU A 109 9.97 -9.74 -25.81
CA GLU A 109 10.92 -9.23 -24.81
C GLU A 109 10.37 -9.28 -23.38
N TYR A 110 9.04 -9.30 -23.24
CA TYR A 110 8.33 -9.31 -21.96
C TYR A 110 8.16 -10.70 -21.35
N ALA A 111 8.50 -11.78 -22.08
CA ALA A 111 8.41 -13.14 -21.57
C ALA A 111 9.11 -13.32 -20.22
N SER A 112 10.26 -12.68 -20.02
CA SER A 112 11.03 -12.73 -18.77
C SER A 112 10.41 -11.92 -17.62
N ARG A 113 9.55 -10.96 -17.93
CA ARG A 113 8.87 -10.06 -16.98
C ARG A 113 7.52 -10.58 -16.53
N ILE A 114 6.87 -11.43 -17.33
CA ILE A 114 5.56 -11.99 -17.02
C ILE A 114 5.62 -12.90 -15.78
N ARG A 115 4.65 -12.73 -14.89
CA ARG A 115 4.41 -13.56 -13.70
C ARG A 115 2.94 -13.92 -13.64
N ILE A 116 2.63 -15.09 -13.11
CA ILE A 116 1.26 -15.49 -12.79
C ILE A 116 1.09 -15.34 -11.28
N ILE A 117 0.11 -14.53 -10.87
CA ILE A 117 -0.12 -14.20 -9.45
C ILE A 117 -1.46 -14.78 -9.01
N PRO A 118 -1.47 -15.97 -8.38
CA PRO A 118 -2.66 -16.51 -7.73
C PRO A 118 -3.09 -15.60 -6.58
N PHE A 119 -4.40 -15.43 -6.43
CA PHE A 119 -4.98 -14.69 -5.32
C PHE A 119 -6.32 -15.28 -4.87
N SER A 120 -6.76 -14.87 -3.70
CA SER A 120 -8.12 -15.11 -3.22
C SER A 120 -8.65 -13.81 -2.59
N SER A 121 -9.91 -13.50 -2.86
CA SER A 121 -10.60 -12.34 -2.32
C SER A 121 -12.04 -12.67 -1.97
N LEU A 122 -12.71 -11.74 -1.29
CA LEU A 122 -14.13 -11.89 -1.00
C LEU A 122 -14.92 -11.99 -2.31
N GLY A 123 -15.57 -13.14 -2.54
CA GLY A 123 -16.33 -13.42 -3.75
C GLY A 123 -15.53 -14.00 -4.92
N LYS A 124 -14.20 -14.17 -4.81
CA LYS A 124 -13.38 -14.83 -5.83
C LYS A 124 -12.34 -15.76 -5.21
N GLN A 125 -12.63 -17.05 -5.25
CA GLN A 125 -11.67 -18.09 -4.90
C GLN A 125 -10.83 -18.47 -6.13
N ASN A 126 -9.56 -18.83 -5.93
CA ASN A 126 -8.63 -19.25 -6.99
C ASN A 126 -8.49 -18.22 -8.14
N GLY A 127 -8.47 -16.94 -7.81
CA GLY A 127 -8.23 -15.89 -8.79
C GLY A 127 -6.80 -15.90 -9.30
N ILE A 128 -6.58 -15.35 -10.50
CA ILE A 128 -5.26 -15.16 -11.10
C ILE A 128 -5.18 -13.75 -11.67
N LEU A 129 -4.06 -13.07 -11.43
CA LEU A 129 -3.66 -11.84 -12.11
C LEU A 129 -2.45 -12.10 -13.00
N LEU A 130 -2.38 -11.40 -14.14
CA LEU A 130 -1.15 -11.27 -14.90
C LEU A 130 -0.27 -10.25 -14.19
N GLY A 131 0.91 -10.68 -13.76
CA GLY A 131 1.93 -9.84 -13.17
C GLY A 131 2.99 -9.43 -14.19
N ILE A 132 3.49 -8.21 -14.09
CA ILE A 132 4.64 -7.72 -14.86
C ILE A 132 5.70 -7.22 -13.88
N LYS A 133 6.92 -7.77 -13.98
CA LYS A 133 8.06 -7.31 -13.19
C LYS A 133 8.46 -5.89 -13.63
N GLY A 134 8.36 -4.94 -12.70
CA GLY A 134 8.84 -3.57 -12.90
C GLY A 134 10.32 -3.40 -12.54
N ASP A 135 10.90 -2.27 -12.94
CA ASP A 135 12.32 -1.97 -12.75
C ASP A 135 12.55 -1.17 -11.46
N LEU A 136 11.81 -0.07 -11.29
CA LEU A 136 11.84 0.79 -10.10
C LEU A 136 10.44 1.29 -9.77
N LEU A 137 10.09 1.24 -8.49
CA LEU A 137 8.90 1.86 -7.93
C LEU A 137 9.34 2.93 -6.93
N ILE A 138 8.78 4.13 -7.06
CA ILE A 138 8.95 5.21 -6.10
C ILE A 138 7.58 5.52 -5.49
N VAL A 139 7.43 5.30 -4.19
CA VAL A 139 6.22 5.62 -3.43
C VAL A 139 6.42 6.98 -2.79
N ASN A 140 5.67 7.97 -3.26
CA ASN A 140 5.73 9.33 -2.75
C ASN A 140 4.72 9.45 -1.61
N LEU A 141 5.22 9.56 -0.38
CA LEU A 141 4.45 9.83 0.83
C LEU A 141 4.67 11.29 1.26
N GLU A 142 3.77 11.87 2.06
CA GLU A 142 3.85 13.30 2.42
C GLU A 142 5.19 13.71 3.08
N GLU A 143 5.87 12.77 3.75
CA GLU A 143 7.10 13.04 4.51
C GLU A 143 8.36 12.44 3.89
N LYS A 144 8.23 11.45 2.98
CA LYS A 144 9.38 10.74 2.40
C LYS A 144 9.03 9.99 1.11
N ASP A 145 10.05 9.75 0.31
CA ASP A 145 9.98 8.83 -0.82
C ASP A 145 10.56 7.47 -0.43
N ILE A 146 9.88 6.40 -0.83
CA ILE A 146 10.36 5.02 -0.65
C ILE A 146 10.70 4.45 -2.03
N TYR A 147 11.92 3.94 -2.18
CA TYR A 147 12.42 3.36 -3.42
C TYR A 147 12.40 1.85 -3.31
N ILE A 148 11.67 1.18 -4.20
CA ILE A 148 11.51 -0.27 -4.18
C ILE A 148 12.01 -0.83 -5.51
N LYS A 149 13.03 -1.66 -5.43
CA LYS A 149 13.46 -2.56 -6.52
C LYS A 149 12.78 -3.91 -6.32
N ASN A 150 12.62 -4.68 -7.40
CA ASN A 150 12.03 -6.03 -7.35
C ASN A 150 10.59 -6.09 -6.83
N PHE A 151 9.67 -5.43 -7.54
CA PHE A 151 8.23 -5.52 -7.29
C PHE A 151 7.52 -6.05 -8.55
N ILE A 152 6.29 -6.54 -8.37
CA ILE A 152 5.43 -6.98 -9.47
C ILE A 152 4.21 -6.06 -9.57
N ILE A 153 3.81 -5.76 -10.79
CA ILE A 153 2.57 -5.05 -11.11
C ILE A 153 1.53 -6.10 -11.50
N GLY A 154 0.55 -6.35 -10.62
CA GLY A 154 -0.61 -7.16 -10.92
C GLY A 154 -1.64 -6.36 -11.72
N ILE A 155 -1.90 -6.77 -12.96
CA ILE A 155 -2.85 -6.10 -13.86
C ILE A 155 -4.28 -6.49 -13.46
N TYR A 156 -5.05 -5.52 -13.00
CA TYR A 156 -6.46 -5.69 -12.64
C TYR A 156 -7.37 -5.17 -13.76
N ASP A 157 -8.14 -6.08 -14.36
CA ASP A 157 -9.17 -5.73 -15.36
C ASP A 157 -10.49 -5.37 -14.65
N GLY A 158 -10.54 -4.14 -14.15
CA GLY A 158 -11.66 -3.61 -13.40
C GLY A 158 -11.36 -2.22 -12.84
N VAL A 159 -12.30 -1.68 -12.08
CA VAL A 159 -12.19 -0.35 -11.45
C VAL A 159 -12.09 -0.50 -9.93
N LEU A 160 -11.01 0.03 -9.35
CA LEU A 160 -10.74 0.08 -7.92
C LEU A 160 -11.46 1.27 -7.25
N SER A 161 -11.46 2.44 -7.90
CA SER A 161 -12.14 3.63 -7.38
C SER A 161 -13.26 4.09 -8.29
N LYS A 162 -14.52 3.97 -7.85
CA LYS A 162 -15.69 4.51 -8.61
C LYS A 162 -15.60 6.00 -8.90
N THR A 163 -14.85 6.74 -8.07
CA THR A 163 -14.61 8.18 -8.23
C THR A 163 -13.31 8.50 -8.98
N GLY A 164 -12.53 7.50 -9.37
CA GLY A 164 -11.22 7.69 -10.02
C GLY A 164 -10.14 8.32 -9.14
N LYS A 165 -10.29 8.26 -7.81
CA LYS A 165 -9.34 8.91 -6.88
C LYS A 165 -7.99 8.20 -6.82
N TYR A 166 -8.00 6.89 -7.06
CA TYR A 166 -6.84 6.03 -7.12
C TYR A 166 -7.11 4.92 -8.13
N GLN A 167 -6.04 4.41 -8.73
CA GLN A 167 -6.06 3.38 -9.77
C GLN A 167 -5.10 2.23 -9.42
N ALA A 168 -4.57 2.23 -8.20
CA ALA A 168 -3.67 1.20 -7.71
C ALA A 168 -3.86 0.94 -6.21
N LEU A 169 -3.56 -0.29 -5.79
CA LEU A 169 -3.45 -0.72 -4.40
C LEU A 169 -2.00 -1.09 -4.10
N ILE A 170 -1.47 -0.55 -3.00
CA ILE A 170 -0.15 -0.93 -2.48
C ILE A 170 -0.30 -1.52 -1.08
N GLY A 171 0.29 -2.69 -0.84
CA GLY A 171 0.27 -3.34 0.46
C GLY A 171 1.06 -2.55 1.50
N LEU A 172 0.57 -2.47 2.74
CA LEU A 172 1.28 -1.79 3.83
C LEU A 172 2.66 -2.43 4.10
N GLU A 173 2.78 -3.76 3.97
CA GLU A 173 4.04 -4.50 4.18
C GLU A 173 5.20 -3.98 3.31
N ILE A 174 4.87 -3.50 2.11
CA ILE A 174 5.82 -2.97 1.13
C ILE A 174 6.51 -1.69 1.67
N LEU A 175 5.78 -0.92 2.47
CA LEU A 175 6.25 0.34 3.04
C LEU A 175 7.03 0.13 4.34
N GLU A 176 6.72 -0.95 5.07
CA GLU A 176 7.35 -1.30 6.34
C GLU A 176 8.70 -2.00 6.15
N GLU A 177 8.80 -2.93 5.18
CA GLU A 177 10.04 -3.68 4.91
C GLU A 177 11.21 -2.78 4.47
N GLN A 178 10.93 -1.63 3.85
CA GLN A 178 11.95 -0.68 3.39
C GLN A 178 12.12 0.53 4.33
N GLY A 179 11.29 0.65 5.37
CA GLY A 179 11.41 1.68 6.40
C GLY A 179 12.49 1.38 7.46
N GLY A 180 13.02 0.15 7.48
CA GLY A 180 14.07 -0.30 8.41
C GLY A 180 15.50 -0.07 7.94
N GLU A 181 15.73 0.26 6.65
CA GLU A 181 17.04 0.62 6.11
C GLU A 181 17.19 2.14 5.98
N ILE A 182 17.11 2.85 7.11
CA ILE A 182 17.78 4.15 7.23
C ILE A 182 19.15 3.85 7.84
N ASN A 183 20.06 3.30 7.02
CA ASN A 183 21.48 3.30 7.32
C ASN A 183 22.18 4.16 6.27
N GLU A 184 22.67 5.30 6.75
CA GLU A 184 23.78 6.11 6.23
C GLU A 184 24.51 5.52 5.00
N HIS A 185 24.05 5.79 3.78
CA HIS A 185 24.88 5.85 2.55
C HIS A 185 24.03 6.24 1.33
N SER A 186 23.41 7.42 1.39
CA SER A 186 22.88 8.10 0.19
C SER A 186 23.54 9.47 0.01
N GLU A 187 24.87 9.50 0.08
CA GLU A 187 25.65 10.31 -0.86
C GLU A 187 26.01 9.37 -2.02
N PHE A 188 26.11 9.89 -3.25
CA PHE A 188 26.16 9.13 -4.50
C PHE A 188 24.80 8.49 -4.83
N ILE A 189 23.87 9.20 -5.47
CA ILE A 189 23.92 9.43 -6.92
C ILE A 189 23.24 10.78 -7.20
N LYS A 190 24.06 11.79 -7.48
CA LYS A 190 23.70 12.90 -8.35
C LYS A 190 24.67 12.81 -9.52
N VAL A 191 24.17 12.34 -10.66
CA VAL A 191 24.77 12.58 -11.97
C VAL A 191 23.66 13.13 -12.84
#